data_AF-A0AA45Z6Z6-F1
#
_entry.id   AF-A0AA45Z6Z6-F1
#
_cell.length_a   1.000
_cell.length_b   1.000
_cell.length_c   1.000
_cell.angle_alpha   90.00
_cell.angle_beta   90.00
_cell.angle_gamma   90.00
#
_symmetry.space_group_name_H-M   'P 1'
#
loop_
_entity.id
_entity.type
_entity.pdbx_description
1 polymer ?
#
loop_
_entity_poly.entity_id
_entity_poly.type
_entity_poly.pdbx_seq_one_letter_code
_entity_poly.pdbx_strand_id
1 'polypeptide(L)'
;LGIRSLSSWRGRYLIMAGATASEAKSRLFTWKGGDDAPVPVTSVDLSGVNPEAFFTPDTSEDILLLSDDGTVQVDGVECKRQKDPALKRFRGVWTALPENP
;
A
#
# COMPACT_ATOMS: atom_id res chain seq x y z
N LEU A 1 7.97 -8.78 -8.71
CA LEU A 1 7.40 -7.54 -8.13
C LEU A 1 8.58 -6.66 -7.71
N GLY A 2 8.49 -5.35 -7.89
CA GLY A 2 9.48 -4.41 -7.36
C GLY A 2 9.05 -3.88 -6.00
N ILE A 3 10.02 -3.54 -5.14
CA ILE A 3 9.74 -2.85 -3.87
C ILE A 3 9.29 -1.42 -4.18
N ARG A 4 8.14 -1.02 -3.62
CA ARG A 4 7.57 0.32 -3.76
C ARG A 4 7.74 1.15 -2.48
N SER A 5 7.71 0.49 -1.34
CA SER A 5 7.93 1.12 -0.05
C SER A 5 8.42 0.10 0.98
N LEU A 6 9.20 0.58 1.95
CA LEU A 6 9.81 -0.18 3.04
C LEU A 6 9.84 0.73 4.27
N SER A 7 9.39 0.23 5.42
CA SER A 7 9.56 0.90 6.71
C SER A 7 9.77 -0.12 7.82
N SER A 8 10.40 0.31 8.91
CA SER A 8 10.34 -0.42 10.17
C SER A 8 8.94 -0.31 10.78
N TRP A 9 8.43 -1.41 11.33
CA TRP A 9 7.17 -1.47 12.05
C TRP A 9 7.27 -2.54 13.13
N ARG A 10 7.12 -2.17 14.41
CA ARG A 10 7.10 -3.09 15.57
C ARG A 10 8.25 -4.12 15.60
N GLY A 11 9.48 -3.65 15.37
CA GLY A 11 10.68 -4.51 15.42
C GLY A 11 10.86 -5.46 14.23
N ARG A 12 10.09 -5.28 13.16
CA ARG A 12 10.25 -5.95 11.86
C ARG A 12 10.16 -4.92 10.74
N TYR A 13 10.30 -5.36 9.50
CA TYR A 13 10.09 -4.55 8.32
C TYR A 13 8.74 -4.85 7.69
N LEU A 14 8.05 -3.81 7.24
CA LEU A 14 6.92 -3.90 6.35
C LEU A 14 7.39 -3.54 4.94
N ILE A 15 6.98 -4.33 3.94
CA ILE A 15 7.37 -4.16 2.55
C ILE A 15 6.09 -4.10 1.71
N MET A 16 6.00 -3.08 0.86
CA MET A 16 5.02 -3.04 -0.21
C MET A 16 5.70 -3.37 -1.52
N ALA A 17 5.22 -4.42 -2.19
CA ALA A 17 5.70 -4.82 -3.49
C ALA A 17 4.60 -4.60 -4.54
N GLY A 18 4.96 -3.95 -5.64
CA GLY A 18 4.06 -3.70 -6.76
C GLY A 18 4.55 -4.38 -8.03
N ALA A 19 3.68 -4.49 -9.01
CA ALA A 19 4.08 -4.88 -10.36
C ALA A 19 5.09 -3.88 -10.93
N THR A 20 6.00 -4.35 -11.77
CA THR A 20 6.87 -3.48 -12.59
C THR A 20 6.14 -2.93 -13.81
N ALA A 21 5.06 -3.58 -14.23
CA ALA A 21 4.14 -3.20 -15.31
C ALA A 21 2.73 -2.93 -14.77
N SER A 22 1.81 -2.42 -15.60
CA SER A 22 0.50 -1.88 -15.19
C SER A 22 -0.54 -2.86 -14.63
N GLU A 23 -0.29 -4.17 -14.62
CA GLU A 23 -1.36 -5.18 -14.45
C GLU A 23 -1.31 -6.06 -13.19
N ALA A 24 -0.21 -6.09 -12.42
CA ALA A 24 -0.17 -6.92 -11.21
C ALA A 24 -0.51 -6.14 -9.93
N LYS A 25 -1.36 -6.75 -9.09
CA LYS A 25 -1.82 -6.18 -7.81
C LYS A 25 -0.67 -6.00 -6.83
N SER A 26 -0.71 -4.90 -6.08
CA SER A 26 0.19 -4.67 -4.94
C SER A 26 0.04 -5.78 -3.89
N ARG A 27 1.13 -6.08 -3.18
CA ARG A 27 1.20 -7.07 -2.11
C ARG A 27 1.98 -6.50 -0.93
N LEU A 28 1.58 -6.90 0.26
CA LEU A 28 2.29 -6.57 1.49
C LEU A 28 3.06 -7.79 2.00
N PHE A 29 4.22 -7.54 2.59
CA PHE A 29 5.04 -8.55 3.25
C PHE A 29 5.55 -8.01 4.57
N THR A 30 5.69 -8.88 5.56
CA THR A 30 6.53 -8.60 6.73
C THR A 30 7.84 -9.34 6.61
N TRP A 31 8.90 -8.78 7.17
CA TRP A 31 10.22 -9.39 7.13
C TRP A 31 10.97 -9.12 8.42
N LYS A 32 11.55 -10.17 9.01
CA LYS A 32 12.34 -10.04 10.25
C LYS A 32 13.71 -9.40 10.03
N GLY A 33 14.19 -9.36 8.79
CA GLY A 33 15.54 -8.91 8.44
C GLY A 33 16.54 -10.08 8.32
N GLY A 34 17.79 -9.76 8.01
CA GLY A 34 18.84 -10.76 7.87
C GLY A 34 18.59 -11.73 6.71
N ASP A 35 18.77 -13.03 6.96
CA ASP A 35 18.58 -14.08 5.95
C ASP A 35 17.16 -14.69 5.97
N ASP A 36 16.26 -14.18 6.83
CA ASP A 36 14.88 -14.67 6.90
C ASP A 36 14.14 -14.39 5.58
N ALA A 37 13.21 -15.27 5.20
CA ALA A 37 12.33 -15.03 4.07
C ALA A 37 11.22 -14.02 4.43
N PRO A 38 10.87 -13.05 3.57
CA PRO A 38 9.69 -12.22 3.75
C PRO A 38 8.40 -13.06 3.72
N VAL A 39 7.49 -12.79 4.65
CA VAL A 39 6.20 -13.48 4.79
C VAL A 39 5.08 -12.61 4.22
N PRO A 40 4.24 -13.11 3.30
CA PRO A 40 3.15 -12.33 2.73
C PRO A 40 2.07 -12.03 3.77
N VAL A 41 1.58 -10.79 3.79
CA VAL A 41 0.40 -10.39 4.57
C VAL A 41 -0.83 -10.54 3.69
N THR A 42 -1.65 -11.55 3.97
CA THR A 42 -2.85 -11.88 3.18
C THR A 42 -4.16 -11.41 3.81
N SER A 43 -4.12 -10.99 5.08
CA SER A 43 -5.30 -10.53 5.82
C SER A 43 -5.76 -9.11 5.46
N VAL A 44 -4.92 -8.34 4.76
CA VAL A 44 -5.25 -6.98 4.31
C VAL A 44 -5.84 -7.05 2.90
N ASP A 45 -7.10 -6.62 2.76
CA ASP A 45 -7.70 -6.43 1.44
C ASP A 45 -7.20 -5.13 0.79
N LEU A 46 -6.45 -5.27 -0.29
CA LEU A 46 -5.98 -4.16 -1.12
C LEU A 46 -6.88 -3.93 -2.35
N SER A 47 -8.05 -4.57 -2.41
CA SER A 47 -9.00 -4.32 -3.48
C SER A 47 -9.52 -2.87 -3.41
N GLY A 48 -9.58 -2.21 -4.57
CA GLY A 48 -10.06 -0.82 -4.66
C GLY A 48 -9.07 0.26 -4.17
N VAL A 49 -7.85 -0.12 -3.79
CA VAL A 49 -6.73 0.80 -3.56
C VAL A 49 -5.57 0.52 -4.50
N ASN A 50 -4.85 1.56 -4.88
CA ASN A 50 -3.61 1.48 -5.64
C ASN A 50 -2.50 2.08 -4.77
N PRO A 51 -2.04 1.32 -3.75
CA PRO A 51 -1.14 1.86 -2.77
C PRO A 51 0.25 2.05 -3.37
N GLU A 52 0.80 3.25 -3.22
CA GLU A 52 2.14 3.62 -3.70
C GLU A 52 3.13 3.78 -2.54
N ALA A 53 2.61 4.05 -1.35
CA ALA A 53 3.39 4.20 -0.13
C ALA A 53 2.54 3.82 1.10
N PHE A 54 3.19 3.81 2.26
CA PHE A 54 2.51 3.70 3.54
C PHE A 54 3.28 4.45 4.62
N PHE A 55 2.59 4.78 5.71
CA PHE A 55 3.16 5.35 6.91
C PHE A 55 2.88 4.43 8.11
N THR A 56 3.90 4.21 8.94
CA THR A 56 3.88 3.33 10.12
C THR A 56 4.09 4.17 11.37
N PRO A 57 3.03 4.66 12.02
CA PRO A 57 3.18 5.43 13.26
C PRO A 57 3.65 4.52 14.40
N ASP A 58 4.64 4.96 15.18
CA ASP A 58 5.20 4.15 16.28
C ASP A 58 4.17 3.80 17.37
N THR A 59 3.16 4.65 17.56
CA THR A 59 2.13 4.49 18.60
C THR A 59 0.89 3.74 18.12
N SER A 60 0.87 3.26 16.88
CA SER A 60 -0.30 2.65 16.24
C SER A 60 -0.04 1.20 15.83
N GLU A 61 -1.03 0.35 16.03
CA GLU A 61 -1.04 -1.00 15.45
C GLU A 61 -1.48 -0.98 13.98
N ASP A 62 -2.23 0.04 13.60
CA ASP A 62 -2.64 0.28 12.22
C ASP A 62 -1.55 1.03 11.46
N ILE A 63 -1.49 0.77 10.16
CA ILE A 63 -0.70 1.54 9.20
C ILE A 63 -1.62 2.41 8.36
N LEU A 64 -1.09 3.52 7.86
CA LEU A 64 -1.77 4.34 6.88
C LEU A 64 -1.27 4.00 5.48
N LEU A 65 -2.09 3.31 4.68
CA LEU A 65 -1.83 3.12 3.26
C LEU A 65 -2.10 4.43 2.51
N LEU A 66 -1.22 4.75 1.57
CA LEU A 66 -1.33 5.92 0.72
C LEU A 66 -1.56 5.48 -0.72
N SER A 67 -2.76 5.78 -1.24
CA SER A 67 -3.26 5.32 -2.54
C SER A 67 -3.31 6.47 -3.55
N ASP A 68 -2.66 6.29 -4.70
CA ASP A 68 -2.91 7.12 -5.87
C ASP A 68 -4.14 6.58 -6.61
N ASP A 69 -5.22 7.35 -6.56
CA ASP A 69 -6.48 6.99 -7.22
C ASP A 69 -6.46 7.25 -8.72
N GLY A 70 -5.31 7.52 -9.35
CA GLY A 70 -5.21 7.93 -10.74
C GLY A 70 -6.04 7.09 -11.73
N THR A 71 -6.23 5.79 -11.51
CA THR A 71 -7.05 4.88 -12.34
C THR A 71 -8.49 4.70 -11.87
N VAL A 72 -8.85 5.18 -10.67
CA VAL A 72 -10.21 5.17 -10.14
C VAL A 72 -11.11 6.06 -11.00
N GLN A 73 -12.30 5.57 -11.32
CA GLN A 73 -13.28 6.33 -12.10
C GLN A 73 -13.99 7.34 -11.20
N VAL A 74 -13.92 8.62 -11.57
CA VAL A 74 -14.69 9.71 -10.98
C VAL A 74 -15.58 10.25 -12.10
N ASP A 75 -16.90 10.16 -11.95
CA ASP A 75 -17.87 10.57 -12.98
C ASP A 75 -17.59 9.99 -14.38
N GLY A 76 -17.14 8.73 -14.42
CA GLY A 76 -16.83 8.01 -15.68
C GLY A 76 -15.50 8.40 -16.35
N VAL A 77 -14.66 9.19 -15.68
CA VAL A 77 -13.31 9.56 -16.13
C VAL A 77 -12.28 9.14 -15.08
N GLU A 78 -11.18 8.51 -15.52
CA GLU A 78 -10.05 8.19 -14.65
C GLU A 78 -9.60 9.45 -13.89
N CYS A 79 -9.41 9.32 -12.58
CA CYS A 79 -9.09 10.43 -11.68
C CYS A 79 -7.89 11.27 -12.19
N LYS A 80 -6.83 10.63 -12.70
CA LYS A 80 -5.66 11.35 -13.25
C LYS A 80 -5.97 12.18 -14.50
N ARG A 81 -7.00 11.79 -15.26
CA ARG A 81 -7.46 12.44 -16.50
C ARG A 81 -8.50 13.53 -16.25
N GLN A 82 -8.91 13.73 -15.00
CA GLN A 82 -9.79 14.84 -14.64
C GLN A 82 -9.15 16.17 -15.03
N LYS A 83 -9.93 17.02 -15.70
CA LYS A 83 -9.51 18.35 -16.11
C LYS A 83 -9.46 19.30 -14.92
N ASP A 84 -10.43 19.17 -14.01
CA ASP A 84 -10.44 19.89 -12.75
C ASP A 84 -9.44 19.23 -11.78
N PRO A 85 -8.37 19.94 -11.35
CA PRO A 85 -7.43 19.42 -10.37
C PRO A 85 -8.06 19.06 -9.03
N ALA A 86 -9.17 19.70 -8.64
CA ALA A 86 -9.85 19.39 -7.39
C ALA A 86 -10.50 17.99 -7.38
N LEU A 87 -10.70 17.39 -8.56
CA LEU A 87 -11.22 16.03 -8.71
C LEU A 87 -10.10 14.98 -8.76
N LYS A 88 -8.83 15.40 -8.81
CA LYS A 88 -7.69 14.50 -8.64
C LYS A 88 -7.52 14.17 -7.17
N ARG A 89 -7.35 12.90 -6.84
CA ARG A 89 -7.40 12.41 -5.45
C ARG A 89 -6.21 11.54 -5.14
N PHE A 90 -5.73 11.73 -3.92
CA PHE A 90 -4.82 10.87 -3.23
C PHE A 90 -5.45 10.57 -1.88
N ARG A 91 -5.55 9.30 -1.49
CA ARG A 91 -6.28 8.89 -0.29
C ARG A 91 -5.38 8.18 0.71
N GLY A 92 -5.62 8.47 1.98
CA GLY A 92 -5.13 7.67 3.10
C GLY A 92 -6.18 6.64 3.51
N VAL A 93 -5.77 5.38 3.69
CA VAL A 93 -6.63 4.30 4.21
C VAL A 93 -5.92 3.64 5.38
N TRP A 94 -6.51 3.74 6.58
CA TRP A 94 -6.01 3.03 7.75
C TRP A 94 -6.34 1.55 7.64
N THR A 95 -5.37 0.69 7.93
CA THR A 95 -5.57 -0.76 7.94
C THR A 95 -4.78 -1.41 9.07
N ALA A 96 -5.42 -2.36 9.72
CA ALA A 96 -4.79 -3.19 10.73
C ALA A 96 -3.91 -4.26 10.07
N LEU A 97 -2.73 -4.48 10.64
CA LEU A 97 -1.86 -5.59 10.29
C LEU A 97 -1.97 -6.72 11.33
N PRO A 98 -1.74 -7.98 10.93
CA PRO A 98 -1.73 -9.06 11.89
C PRO A 98 -0.55 -8.91 12.86
N GLU A 99 -0.79 -9.11 14.15
CA GLU A 99 0.25 -9.01 15.19
C GLU A 99 1.39 -10.01 14.94
N ASN A 100 1.06 -11.21 14.45
CA ASN A 100 2.00 -12.26 14.07
C ASN A 100 1.90 -12.57 12.57
N PRO A 101 3.03 -12.74 11.86
CA PRO A 101 3.05 -13.15 10.46
C PRO A 101 2.41 -14.52 10.22
#